data_AF-A0A0R2NMU7-F1
#
_entry.id   AF-A0A0R2NMU7-F1
#
_cell.length_a   1.000
_cell.length_b   1.000
_cell.length_c   1.000
_cell.angle_alpha   90.00
_cell.angle_beta   90.00
_cell.angle_gamma   90.00
#
_symmetry.space_group_name_H-M   'P 1'
#
loop_
_entity.id
_entity.type
_entity.pdbx_description
1 polymer ?
#
loop_
_entity_poly.entity_id
_entity_poly.type
_entity_poly.pdbx_seq_one_letter_code
_entity_poly.pdbx_strand_id
1 'polypeptide(L)'
;MNGMGHVEKLLQYFQPDKLLAGTALVATVLNGPGDVDFIGKRGAGTMNLANYTEKPDAMTHRVVTELEKCQFNPNLTTNFRGTLLAKVVFNSVVNTLCTLFEITMGEFAAYPGADELSKQLIDEAYDVCERDGVTMLNTRAEELASVNYVSQVANPLHYPSMYQDMSHNRHTEVDYINGYLVSLGQKYHYQAKTHAFLTHLVHLAESTRQAETANKTTTTTTAATA
;
A
#
# COMPACT_ATOMS: atom_id res chain seq x y z
N MET A 1 -4.37 7.69 1.48
CA MET A 1 -3.76 6.80 2.49
C MET A 1 -3.78 5.40 1.90
N ASN A 2 -2.69 4.63 1.94
CA ASN A 2 -2.79 3.22 1.58
C ASN A 2 -3.18 2.41 2.83
N GLY A 3 -3.35 1.10 2.64
CA GLY A 3 -3.84 0.21 3.69
C GLY A 3 -5.34 0.35 3.97
N MET A 4 -5.83 -0.42 4.93
CA MET A 4 -7.22 -0.51 5.34
C MET A 4 -7.48 0.18 6.69
N GLY A 5 -8.73 0.24 7.16
CA GLY A 5 -9.09 0.83 8.46
C GLY A 5 -9.56 2.30 8.41
N HIS A 6 -9.35 2.99 7.28
CA HIS A 6 -9.82 4.36 7.09
C HIS A 6 -11.32 4.41 6.72
N VAL A 7 -11.83 3.39 6.01
CA VAL A 7 -13.24 3.29 5.63
C VAL A 7 -14.13 3.22 6.87
N GLU A 8 -13.78 2.37 7.83
CA GLU A 8 -14.51 2.18 9.09
C GLU A 8 -14.56 3.46 9.91
N LYS A 9 -13.47 4.25 9.89
CA LYS A 9 -13.42 5.56 10.54
C LYS A 9 -14.34 6.57 9.83
N LEU A 10 -14.32 6.61 8.50
CA LEU A 10 -15.18 7.52 7.73
C LEU A 10 -16.67 7.24 7.93
N LEU A 11 -17.05 5.96 8.05
CA LEU A 11 -18.45 5.56 8.29
C LEU A 11 -19.00 5.99 9.65
N GLN A 12 -18.14 6.42 10.59
CA GLN A 12 -18.59 7.03 11.84
C GLN A 12 -19.15 8.45 11.64
N TYR A 13 -18.79 9.11 10.52
CA TYR A 13 -19.15 10.50 10.23
C TYR A 13 -20.04 10.64 9.00
N PHE A 14 -19.94 9.72 8.03
CA PHE A 14 -20.64 9.78 6.76
C PHE A 14 -21.50 8.54 6.55
N GLN A 15 -22.66 8.75 5.91
CA GLN A 15 -23.53 7.64 5.55
C GLN A 15 -22.86 6.74 4.50
N PRO A 16 -23.11 5.42 4.52
CA PRO A 16 -22.55 4.46 3.56
C PRO A 16 -22.69 4.87 2.08
N ASP A 17 -23.83 5.46 1.70
CA ASP A 17 -24.12 5.88 0.32
C ASP A 17 -23.33 7.13 -0.12
N LYS A 18 -22.63 7.81 0.80
CA LYS A 18 -21.77 8.96 0.52
C LYS A 18 -20.29 8.62 0.40
N LEU A 19 -19.92 7.36 0.62
CA LEU A 19 -18.53 6.94 0.64
C LEU A 19 -18.13 6.34 -0.72
N LEU A 20 -17.13 6.97 -1.35
CA LEU A 20 -16.37 6.40 -2.45
C LEU A 20 -14.95 6.13 -1.95
N ALA A 21 -14.40 4.97 -2.26
CA ALA A 21 -13.01 4.67 -1.99
C ALA A 21 -12.38 4.01 -3.20
N GLY A 22 -11.06 4.01 -3.25
CA GLY A 22 -10.37 3.53 -4.42
C GLY A 22 -8.88 3.41 -4.20
N THR A 23 -8.23 2.92 -5.23
CA THR A 23 -6.78 2.80 -5.31
C THR A 23 -6.30 3.73 -6.42
N ALA A 24 -5.22 4.46 -6.16
CA ALA A 24 -4.58 5.30 -7.16
C ALA A 24 -3.15 4.79 -7.38
N LEU A 25 -2.76 4.68 -8.64
CA LEU A 25 -1.39 4.47 -9.09
C LEU A 25 -0.93 5.79 -9.70
N VAL A 26 -0.38 6.64 -8.85
CA VAL A 26 0.19 7.94 -9.21
C VAL A 26 1.52 8.05 -8.47
N ALA A 27 2.58 8.35 -9.21
CA ALA A 27 3.91 8.54 -8.64
C ALA A 27 4.19 10.04 -8.54
N THR A 28 4.38 10.52 -7.32
CA THR A 28 4.72 11.93 -7.03
C THR A 28 5.88 12.00 -6.06
N VAL A 29 6.70 13.05 -6.20
CA VAL A 29 7.74 13.40 -5.22
C VAL A 29 7.42 14.77 -4.65
N LEU A 30 7.37 14.89 -3.32
CA LEU A 30 7.21 16.17 -2.63
C LEU A 30 8.60 16.68 -2.26
N ASN A 31 9.14 17.60 -3.05
CA ASN A 31 10.48 18.17 -2.84
C ASN A 31 10.48 19.20 -1.70
N GLY A 32 9.34 19.86 -1.47
CA GLY A 32 9.16 20.86 -0.43
C GLY A 32 7.72 21.41 -0.40
N PRO A 33 7.43 22.38 0.49
CA PRO A 33 6.10 22.97 0.58
C PRO A 33 5.64 23.59 -0.74
N GLY A 34 4.62 22.98 -1.37
CA GLY A 34 4.06 23.43 -2.65
C GLY A 34 4.88 23.02 -3.89
N ASP A 35 5.94 22.22 -3.73
CA ASP A 35 6.81 21.75 -4.81
C ASP A 35 6.66 20.23 -4.97
N VAL A 36 5.92 19.83 -6.02
CA VAL A 36 5.54 18.43 -6.28
C VAL A 36 5.86 18.06 -7.72
N ASP A 37 6.70 17.05 -7.89
CA ASP A 37 6.95 16.42 -9.18
C ASP A 37 5.94 15.30 -9.45
N PHE A 38 5.46 15.23 -10.68
CA PHE A 38 4.73 14.07 -11.20
C PHE A 38 5.68 13.22 -12.04
N ILE A 39 5.82 11.96 -11.65
CA ILE A 39 6.69 11.02 -12.36
C ILE A 39 5.90 10.35 -13.49
N GLY A 40 6.47 10.37 -14.69
CA GLY A 40 5.86 9.80 -15.89
C GLY A 40 5.19 10.83 -16.80
N LYS A 41 4.54 10.34 -17.85
CA LYS A 41 3.86 11.21 -18.83
C LYS A 41 2.57 11.78 -18.23
N ARG A 42 2.15 12.96 -18.71
CA ARG A 42 0.82 13.50 -18.40
C ARG A 42 -0.25 12.46 -18.72
N GLY A 43 -1.15 12.21 -17.76
CA GLY A 43 -2.21 11.21 -17.89
C GLY A 43 -1.76 9.75 -17.70
N ALA A 44 -0.54 9.51 -17.22
CA ALA A 44 -0.07 8.15 -16.89
C ALA A 44 -0.66 7.60 -15.58
N GLY A 45 -1.24 8.46 -14.74
CA GLY A 45 -1.91 8.03 -13.52
C GLY A 45 -3.16 7.22 -13.82
N THR A 46 -3.38 6.16 -13.05
CA THR A 46 -4.60 5.36 -13.12
C THR A 46 -5.23 5.22 -11.75
N MET A 47 -6.53 4.97 -11.70
CA MET A 47 -7.21 4.71 -10.45
C MET A 47 -8.35 3.71 -10.61
N ASN A 48 -8.59 2.91 -9.59
CA ASN A 48 -9.81 2.15 -9.44
C ASN A 48 -10.65 2.81 -8.35
N LEU A 49 -11.96 2.91 -8.55
CA LEU A 49 -12.88 3.56 -7.64
C LEU A 49 -14.10 2.65 -7.43
N ALA A 50 -14.62 2.61 -6.22
CA ALA A 50 -15.83 1.87 -5.90
C ALA A 50 -16.72 2.70 -4.97
N ASN A 51 -18.03 2.65 -5.20
CA ASN A 51 -19.01 3.10 -4.22
C ASN A 51 -19.11 2.07 -3.11
N TYR A 52 -19.11 2.52 -1.85
CA TYR A 52 -19.15 1.63 -0.68
C TYR A 52 -20.37 0.69 -0.68
N THR A 53 -21.51 1.16 -1.19
CA THR A 53 -22.74 0.34 -1.30
C THR A 53 -22.75 -0.57 -2.52
N GLU A 54 -21.73 -0.49 -3.38
CA GLU A 54 -21.63 -1.17 -4.68
C GLU A 54 -22.79 -0.86 -5.63
N LYS A 55 -23.53 0.23 -5.35
CA LYS A 55 -24.62 0.76 -6.17
C LYS A 55 -24.29 2.20 -6.56
N PRO A 56 -23.52 2.41 -7.64
CA PRO A 56 -23.19 3.75 -8.12
C PRO A 56 -24.44 4.60 -8.35
N ASP A 57 -24.47 5.77 -7.73
CA ASP A 57 -25.55 6.74 -7.87
C ASP A 57 -25.16 7.89 -8.80
N ALA A 58 -26.07 8.86 -8.99
CA ALA A 58 -25.81 10.02 -9.83
C ALA A 58 -24.58 10.83 -9.37
N MET A 59 -24.31 10.89 -8.06
CA MET A 59 -23.12 11.59 -7.55
C MET A 59 -21.85 10.81 -7.86
N THR A 60 -21.86 9.48 -7.73
CA THR A 60 -20.75 8.58 -8.09
C THR A 60 -20.34 8.80 -9.54
N HIS A 61 -21.30 8.79 -10.47
CA HIS A 61 -21.01 9.03 -11.88
C HIS A 61 -20.49 10.43 -12.16
N ARG A 62 -21.01 11.46 -11.47
CA ARG A 62 -20.46 12.83 -11.58
C ARG A 62 -19.00 12.89 -11.16
N VAL A 63 -18.63 12.24 -10.05
CA VAL A 63 -17.23 12.19 -9.58
C VAL A 63 -16.33 11.51 -10.61
N VAL A 64 -16.76 10.37 -11.17
CA VAL A 64 -16.02 9.66 -12.21
C VAL A 64 -15.79 10.56 -13.44
N THR A 65 -16.84 11.21 -13.93
CA THR A 65 -16.72 12.14 -15.08
C THR A 65 -15.77 13.30 -14.82
N GLU A 66 -15.73 13.88 -13.62
CA GLU A 66 -14.76 14.94 -13.32
C GLU A 66 -13.32 14.39 -13.27
N LEU A 67 -13.12 13.20 -12.71
CA LEU A 67 -11.79 12.55 -12.69
C LEU A 67 -11.29 12.18 -14.09
N GLU A 68 -12.19 11.79 -15.00
CA GLU A 68 -11.88 11.56 -16.42
C GLU A 68 -11.39 12.84 -17.10
N LYS A 69 -12.05 13.99 -16.87
CA LYS A 69 -11.59 15.29 -17.40
C LYS A 69 -10.19 15.66 -16.92
N CYS A 70 -9.84 15.25 -15.70
CA CYS A 70 -8.51 15.42 -15.13
C CYS A 70 -7.48 14.41 -15.63
N GLN A 71 -7.86 13.48 -16.52
CA GLN A 71 -6.99 12.42 -17.06
C GLN A 71 -6.43 11.47 -15.98
N PHE A 72 -7.21 11.20 -14.94
CA PHE A 72 -6.87 10.23 -13.88
C PHE A 72 -7.24 8.78 -14.24
N ASN A 73 -7.90 8.58 -15.39
CA ASN A 73 -8.32 7.28 -15.92
C ASN A 73 -9.05 6.42 -14.86
N PRO A 74 -10.17 6.90 -14.28
CA PRO A 74 -10.90 6.17 -13.27
C PRO A 74 -11.59 4.94 -13.84
N ASN A 75 -11.31 3.78 -13.26
CA ASN A 75 -12.05 2.55 -13.46
C ASN A 75 -13.05 2.38 -12.31
N LEU A 76 -14.35 2.59 -12.59
CA LEU A 76 -15.41 2.39 -11.61
C LEU A 76 -15.78 0.91 -11.51
N THR A 77 -15.65 0.34 -10.32
CA THR A 77 -15.98 -1.05 -10.01
C THR A 77 -17.19 -1.14 -9.06
N THR A 78 -17.83 -2.31 -9.04
CA THR A 78 -18.87 -2.69 -8.06
C THR A 78 -18.41 -3.84 -7.17
N ASN A 79 -17.10 -3.89 -6.89
CA ASN A 79 -16.48 -4.82 -5.94
C ASN A 79 -15.58 -4.00 -5.03
N PHE A 80 -16.18 -3.41 -4.01
CA PHE A 80 -15.54 -2.42 -3.15
C PHE A 80 -14.35 -3.02 -2.41
N ARG A 81 -14.56 -4.15 -1.72
CA ARG A 81 -13.52 -4.79 -0.92
C ARG A 81 -12.40 -5.34 -1.80
N GLY A 82 -12.73 -6.01 -2.91
CA GLY A 82 -11.72 -6.51 -3.85
C GLY A 82 -10.87 -5.39 -4.45
N THR A 83 -11.47 -4.23 -4.73
CA THR A 83 -10.76 -3.06 -5.27
C THR A 83 -9.72 -2.52 -4.30
N LEU A 84 -10.08 -2.38 -3.02
CA LEU A 84 -9.13 -1.89 -2.02
C LEU A 84 -8.07 -2.95 -1.69
N LEU A 85 -8.48 -4.21 -1.53
CA LEU A 85 -7.59 -5.29 -1.14
C LEU A 85 -6.57 -5.66 -2.21
N ALA A 86 -6.88 -5.48 -3.51
CA ALA A 86 -5.89 -5.68 -4.57
C ALA A 86 -4.60 -4.88 -4.32
N LYS A 87 -4.72 -3.58 -3.98
CA LYS A 87 -3.55 -2.75 -3.66
C LYS A 87 -2.91 -3.10 -2.32
N VAL A 88 -3.70 -3.56 -1.35
CA VAL A 88 -3.18 -4.02 -0.05
C VAL A 88 -2.29 -5.24 -0.25
N VAL A 89 -2.72 -6.23 -1.06
CA VAL A 89 -1.91 -7.41 -1.37
C VAL A 89 -0.61 -7.00 -2.07
N PHE A 90 -0.70 -6.20 -3.14
CA PHE A 90 0.49 -5.67 -3.84
C PHE A 90 1.49 -5.02 -2.86
N ASN A 91 1.01 -4.07 -2.06
CA ASN A 91 1.87 -3.35 -1.12
C ASN A 91 2.42 -4.26 -0.02
N SER A 92 1.67 -5.29 0.41
CA SER A 92 2.11 -6.22 1.46
C SER A 92 3.35 -7.03 1.09
N VAL A 93 3.62 -7.12 -0.22
CA VAL A 93 4.82 -7.69 -0.82
C VAL A 93 5.87 -6.59 -1.02
N VAL A 94 5.61 -5.71 -1.99
CA VAL A 94 6.66 -4.84 -2.55
C VAL A 94 7.03 -3.75 -1.56
N ASN A 95 6.05 -3.05 -0.96
CA ASN A 95 6.38 -2.00 0.01
C ASN A 95 7.13 -2.59 1.20
N THR A 96 6.64 -3.70 1.74
CA THR A 96 7.19 -4.30 2.96
C THR A 96 8.60 -4.83 2.74
N LEU A 97 8.84 -5.63 1.70
CA LEU A 97 10.17 -6.21 1.44
C LEU A 97 11.19 -5.14 1.03
N CYS A 98 10.82 -4.22 0.13
CA CYS A 98 11.73 -3.14 -0.27
C CYS A 98 12.08 -2.22 0.91
N THR A 99 11.12 -1.97 1.81
CA THR A 99 11.37 -1.17 3.03
C THR A 99 12.37 -1.86 3.94
N LEU A 100 12.16 -3.14 4.26
CA LEU A 100 13.03 -3.89 5.18
C LEU A 100 14.48 -3.97 4.71
N PHE A 101 14.69 -4.07 3.40
CA PHE A 101 16.04 -4.20 2.83
C PHE A 101 16.59 -2.88 2.28
N GLU A 102 15.83 -1.79 2.37
CA GLU A 102 16.21 -0.47 1.87
C GLU A 102 16.61 -0.48 0.38
N ILE A 103 15.83 -1.20 -0.43
CA ILE A 103 16.07 -1.40 -1.87
C ILE A 103 14.93 -0.85 -2.73
N THR A 104 15.22 -0.62 -4.01
CA THR A 104 14.23 -0.28 -5.03
C THR A 104 13.40 -1.51 -5.45
N MET A 105 12.25 -1.27 -6.08
CA MET A 105 11.42 -2.34 -6.64
C MET A 105 12.18 -3.21 -7.65
N GLY A 106 13.04 -2.60 -8.48
CA GLY A 106 13.84 -3.32 -9.48
C GLY A 106 14.92 -4.20 -8.85
N GLU A 107 15.57 -3.74 -7.78
CA GLU A 107 16.53 -4.54 -7.02
C GLU A 107 15.85 -5.73 -6.33
N PHE A 108 14.65 -5.54 -5.78
CA PHE A 108 13.84 -6.64 -5.27
C PHE A 108 13.54 -7.66 -6.38
N ALA A 109 13.06 -7.21 -7.54
CA ALA A 109 12.71 -8.10 -8.64
C ALA A 109 13.93 -8.80 -9.29
N ALA A 110 15.14 -8.26 -9.12
CA ALA A 110 16.39 -8.88 -9.58
C ALA A 110 16.87 -10.02 -8.66
N TYR A 111 16.32 -10.14 -7.44
CA TYR A 111 16.65 -11.23 -6.54
C TYR A 111 16.10 -12.57 -7.10
N PRO A 112 16.93 -13.63 -7.23
CA PRO A 112 16.47 -14.90 -7.79
C PRO A 112 15.27 -15.55 -7.08
N GLY A 113 15.07 -15.24 -5.80
CA GLY A 113 13.93 -15.74 -5.00
C GLY A 113 12.74 -14.78 -4.93
N ALA A 114 12.70 -13.70 -5.70
CA ALA A 114 11.66 -12.67 -5.61
C ALA A 114 10.25 -13.23 -5.87
N ASP A 115 10.11 -14.11 -6.88
CA ASP A 115 8.83 -14.75 -7.21
C ASP A 115 8.36 -15.68 -6.09
N GLU A 116 9.26 -16.42 -5.45
CA GLU A 116 8.92 -17.32 -4.34
C GLU A 116 8.42 -16.53 -3.13
N LEU A 117 9.14 -15.46 -2.75
CA LEU A 117 8.73 -14.56 -1.68
C LEU A 117 7.38 -13.90 -1.98
N SER A 118 7.23 -13.40 -3.21
CA SER A 118 6.00 -12.73 -3.64
C SER A 118 4.82 -13.69 -3.61
N LYS A 119 4.99 -14.90 -4.16
CA LYS A 119 3.94 -15.92 -4.18
C LYS A 119 3.53 -16.34 -2.77
N GLN A 120 4.47 -16.56 -1.86
CA GLN A 120 4.14 -16.94 -0.48
C GLN A 120 3.25 -15.90 0.21
N LEU A 121 3.55 -14.61 0.03
CA LEU A 121 2.77 -13.52 0.60
C LEU A 121 1.43 -13.33 -0.11
N ILE A 122 1.41 -13.40 -1.45
CA ILE A 122 0.16 -13.33 -2.23
C ILE A 122 -0.78 -14.47 -1.83
N ASP A 123 -0.27 -15.71 -1.75
CA ASP A 123 -1.07 -16.88 -1.41
C ASP A 123 -1.68 -16.74 -0.01
N GLU A 124 -0.90 -16.34 1.00
CA GLU A 124 -1.38 -16.13 2.37
C GLU A 124 -2.39 -14.97 2.47
N ALA A 125 -2.17 -13.88 1.73
CA ALA A 125 -3.12 -12.76 1.69
C ALA A 125 -4.45 -13.13 1.01
N TYR A 126 -4.39 -13.88 -0.09
CA TYR A 126 -5.57 -14.37 -0.79
C TYR A 126 -6.35 -15.38 0.07
N ASP A 127 -5.65 -16.27 0.77
CA ASP A 127 -6.25 -17.20 1.72
C ASP A 127 -7.05 -16.47 2.81
N VAL A 128 -6.55 -15.33 3.29
CA VAL A 128 -7.28 -14.45 4.23
C VAL A 128 -8.51 -13.83 3.55
N CYS A 129 -8.35 -13.27 2.36
CA CYS A 129 -9.44 -12.59 1.64
C CYS A 129 -10.59 -13.55 1.27
N GLU A 130 -10.26 -14.77 0.85
CA GLU A 130 -11.24 -15.81 0.50
C GLU A 130 -12.07 -16.24 1.71
N ARG A 131 -11.45 -16.38 2.89
CA ARG A 131 -12.15 -16.70 4.15
C ARG A 131 -13.09 -15.59 4.60
N ASP A 132 -12.72 -14.35 4.30
CA ASP A 132 -13.54 -13.15 4.51
C ASP A 132 -14.62 -12.97 3.43
N GLY A 133 -14.72 -13.90 2.47
CA GLY A 133 -15.74 -13.89 1.42
C GLY A 133 -15.48 -12.86 0.32
N VAL A 134 -14.30 -12.25 0.28
CA VAL A 134 -13.94 -11.27 -0.75
C VAL A 134 -13.54 -11.99 -2.02
N THR A 135 -14.15 -11.60 -3.14
CA THR A 135 -13.67 -11.97 -4.47
C THR A 135 -12.58 -10.98 -4.88
N MET A 136 -11.34 -11.46 -5.02
CA MET A 136 -10.22 -10.64 -5.49
C MET A 136 -10.38 -10.30 -6.97
N LEU A 137 -9.89 -9.12 -7.39
CA LEU A 137 -10.00 -8.65 -8.78
C LEU A 137 -9.10 -9.44 -9.73
N ASN A 138 -7.94 -9.84 -9.25
CA ASN A 138 -6.95 -10.61 -10.00
C ASN A 138 -6.90 -12.03 -9.43
N THR A 139 -6.52 -13.01 -10.25
CA THR A 139 -6.03 -14.30 -9.76
C THR A 139 -4.66 -14.11 -9.08
N ARG A 140 -4.23 -15.08 -8.25
CA ARG A 140 -2.90 -15.08 -7.62
C ARG A 140 -1.77 -14.96 -8.66
N ALA A 141 -1.93 -15.62 -9.82
CA ALA A 141 -0.95 -15.57 -10.90
C ALA A 141 -0.90 -14.19 -11.59
N GLU A 142 -2.05 -13.55 -11.79
CA GLU A 142 -2.11 -12.18 -12.32
C GLU A 142 -1.56 -11.16 -11.33
N GLU A 143 -1.77 -11.36 -10.02
CA GLU A 143 -1.19 -10.50 -8.98
C GLU A 143 0.34 -10.62 -8.95
N LEU A 144 0.87 -11.84 -9.05
CA LEU A 144 2.32 -12.05 -9.18
C LEU A 144 2.87 -11.40 -10.47
N ALA A 145 2.18 -11.55 -11.59
CA ALA A 145 2.54 -10.89 -12.84
C ALA A 145 2.51 -9.36 -12.71
N SER A 146 1.57 -8.80 -11.96
CA SER A 146 1.47 -7.38 -11.64
C SER A 146 2.67 -6.90 -10.80
N VAL A 147 3.01 -7.63 -9.73
CA VAL A 147 4.22 -7.37 -8.92
C VAL A 147 5.46 -7.33 -9.80
N ASN A 148 5.63 -8.32 -10.68
CA ASN A 148 6.79 -8.40 -11.57
C ASN A 148 6.80 -7.29 -12.61
N TYR A 149 5.68 -7.02 -13.28
CA TYR A 149 5.61 -5.96 -14.28
C TYR A 149 5.90 -4.58 -13.67
N VAL A 150 5.30 -4.27 -12.53
CA VAL A 150 5.52 -2.97 -11.88
C VAL A 150 6.97 -2.84 -11.42
N SER A 151 7.53 -3.90 -10.84
CA SER A 151 8.87 -3.86 -10.25
C SER A 151 9.98 -3.91 -11.30
N GLN A 152 9.79 -4.58 -12.44
CA GLN A 152 10.81 -4.73 -13.48
C GLN A 152 10.70 -3.70 -14.60
N VAL A 153 9.47 -3.29 -14.95
CA VAL A 153 9.20 -2.51 -16.16
C VAL A 153 8.66 -1.13 -15.83
N ALA A 154 7.59 -1.04 -15.03
CA ALA A 154 6.91 0.24 -14.84
C ALA A 154 7.72 1.21 -13.96
N ASN A 155 8.25 0.71 -12.83
CA ASN A 155 8.87 1.53 -11.79
C ASN A 155 10.14 0.90 -11.16
N PRO A 156 11.12 0.40 -11.94
CA PRO A 156 12.27 -0.34 -11.39
C PRO A 156 13.17 0.49 -10.46
N LEU A 157 13.26 1.80 -10.67
CA LEU A 157 14.09 2.69 -9.84
C LEU A 157 13.34 3.26 -8.62
N HIS A 158 12.09 2.87 -8.40
CA HIS A 158 11.25 3.47 -7.39
C HIS A 158 11.47 2.84 -6.02
N TYR A 159 11.62 3.68 -5.00
CA TYR A 159 11.47 3.30 -3.61
C TYR A 159 10.01 3.46 -3.17
N PRO A 160 9.36 2.41 -2.62
CA PRO A 160 7.95 2.51 -2.25
C PRO A 160 7.66 3.50 -1.12
N SER A 161 6.40 3.90 -0.96
CA SER A 161 5.97 4.89 0.04
C SER A 161 6.38 4.53 1.47
N MET A 162 6.25 3.26 1.85
CA MET A 162 6.63 2.78 3.18
C MET A 162 8.13 2.98 3.47
N TYR A 163 9.00 2.80 2.47
CA TYR A 163 10.42 3.11 2.60
C TYR A 163 10.64 4.60 2.80
N GLN A 164 9.92 5.45 2.05
CA GLN A 164 10.02 6.90 2.20
C GLN A 164 9.58 7.37 3.59
N ASP A 165 8.57 6.75 4.18
CA ASP A 165 8.19 7.04 5.57
C ASP A 165 9.30 6.62 6.53
N MET A 166 9.81 5.39 6.41
CA MET A 166 10.86 4.87 7.29
C MET A 166 12.19 5.63 7.16
N SER A 167 12.59 6.05 5.95
CA SER A 167 13.83 6.79 5.70
C SER A 167 13.79 8.21 6.27
N HIS A 168 12.59 8.81 6.35
CA HIS A 168 12.34 10.09 7.01
C HIS A 168 11.94 9.96 8.49
N ASN A 169 12.16 8.81 9.12
CA ASN A 169 11.81 8.54 10.53
C ASN A 169 10.33 8.79 10.87
N ARG A 170 9.42 8.59 9.92
CA ARG A 170 7.98 8.55 10.15
C ARG A 170 7.53 7.12 10.42
N HIS A 171 6.41 6.98 11.14
CA HIS A 171 5.76 5.68 11.28
C HIS A 171 5.28 5.18 9.92
N THR A 172 5.53 3.91 9.66
CA THR A 172 5.09 3.21 8.45
C THR A 172 3.61 2.84 8.53
N GLU A 173 3.05 2.48 7.37
CA GLU A 173 1.69 1.99 7.23
C GLU A 173 1.56 0.46 7.37
N VAL A 174 2.56 -0.24 7.92
CA VAL A 174 2.60 -1.72 7.95
C VAL A 174 1.41 -2.35 8.68
N ASP A 175 0.93 -1.74 9.77
CA ASP A 175 -0.25 -2.19 10.52
C ASP A 175 -1.53 -2.16 9.69
N TYR A 176 -1.63 -1.24 8.74
CA TYR A 176 -2.79 -1.09 7.87
C TYR A 176 -2.68 -1.94 6.60
N ILE A 177 -1.55 -2.61 6.39
CA ILE A 177 -1.26 -3.47 5.23
C ILE A 177 -1.10 -4.92 5.69
N ASN A 178 0.10 -5.30 6.15
CA ASN A 178 0.38 -6.66 6.63
C ASN A 178 -0.38 -6.93 7.95
N GLY A 179 -0.36 -5.97 8.89
CA GLY A 179 -1.08 -6.10 10.17
C GLY A 179 -2.60 -6.22 9.99
N TYR A 180 -3.15 -5.59 8.95
CA TYR A 180 -4.56 -5.72 8.60
C TYR A 180 -4.88 -7.13 8.11
N LEU A 181 -4.06 -7.71 7.23
CA LEU A 181 -4.24 -9.10 6.77
C LEU A 181 -4.16 -10.09 7.94
N VAL A 182 -3.25 -9.87 8.89
CA VAL A 182 -3.16 -10.66 10.12
C VAL A 182 -4.45 -10.55 10.94
N SER A 183 -4.89 -9.33 11.22
CA SER A 183 -6.10 -9.07 12.00
C SER A 183 -7.34 -9.65 11.32
N LEU A 184 -7.41 -9.58 9.99
CA LEU A 184 -8.50 -10.14 9.20
C LEU A 184 -8.49 -11.67 9.27
N GLY A 185 -7.34 -12.32 9.07
CA GLY A 185 -7.21 -13.77 9.19
C GLY A 185 -7.64 -14.30 10.56
N GLN A 186 -7.26 -13.59 11.64
CA GLN A 186 -7.62 -13.95 13.01
C GLN A 186 -9.14 -13.99 13.25
N LYS A 187 -9.92 -13.11 12.60
CA LYS A 187 -11.40 -13.14 12.67
C LYS A 187 -11.99 -14.46 12.15
N TYR A 188 -11.26 -15.15 11.26
CA TYR A 188 -11.66 -16.42 10.64
C TYR A 188 -10.81 -17.59 11.13
N HIS A 189 -10.18 -17.47 12.31
CA HIS A 189 -9.32 -18.49 12.91
C HIS A 189 -8.15 -18.94 12.01
N TYR A 190 -7.75 -18.10 11.05
CA TYR A 190 -6.59 -18.31 10.19
C TYR A 190 -5.41 -17.48 10.69
N GLN A 191 -4.23 -18.08 10.71
CA GLN A 191 -3.00 -17.41 11.15
C GLN A 191 -2.17 -17.07 9.92
N ALA A 192 -2.21 -15.80 9.49
CA ALA A 192 -1.33 -15.28 8.44
C ALA A 192 0.08 -15.05 9.02
N LYS A 193 0.82 -16.14 9.17
CA LYS A 193 2.08 -16.17 9.93
C LYS A 193 3.18 -15.40 9.22
N THR A 194 3.23 -15.45 7.90
CA THR A 194 4.26 -14.74 7.12
C THR A 194 4.05 -13.23 7.22
N HIS A 195 2.80 -12.77 7.08
CA HIS A 195 2.46 -11.36 7.28
C HIS A 195 2.68 -10.90 8.72
N ALA A 196 2.35 -11.73 9.72
CA ALA A 196 2.61 -11.40 11.13
C ALA A 196 4.11 -11.24 11.41
N PHE A 197 4.92 -12.16 10.88
CA PHE A 197 6.37 -12.08 11.01
C PHE A 197 6.93 -10.81 10.36
N LEU A 198 6.53 -10.49 9.12
CA LEU A 198 6.97 -9.27 8.45
C LEU A 198 6.51 -7.99 9.15
N THR A 199 5.30 -7.97 9.71
CA THR A 199 4.81 -6.83 10.51
C THR A 199 5.74 -6.55 11.69
N HIS A 200 6.13 -7.61 12.42
CA HIS A 200 7.12 -7.49 13.49
C HIS A 200 8.49 -7.04 13.01
N LEU A 201 8.97 -7.53 11.86
CA LEU A 201 10.26 -7.12 11.33
C LEU A 201 10.27 -5.63 10.95
N VAL A 202 9.18 -5.10 10.38
CA VAL A 202 9.10 -3.67 10.06
C VAL A 202 9.13 -2.84 11.34
N HIS A 203 8.35 -3.20 12.35
CA HIS A 203 8.40 -2.49 13.64
C HIS A 203 9.77 -2.60 14.33
N LEU A 204 10.46 -3.73 14.18
CA LEU A 204 11.84 -3.88 14.67
C LEU A 204 12.79 -2.93 13.93
N ALA A 205 12.67 -2.82 12.61
CA ALA A 205 13.45 -1.87 11.82
C ALA A 205 13.15 -0.41 12.22
N GLU A 206 11.88 -0.04 12.37
CA GLU A 206 11.45 1.29 12.82
C GLU A 206 12.05 1.65 14.18
N SER A 207 11.87 0.77 15.18
CA SER A 207 12.35 1.02 16.54
C SER A 207 13.87 1.14 16.61
N THR A 208 14.60 0.32 15.85
CA THR A 208 16.07 0.38 15.77
C THR A 208 16.53 1.72 15.19
N ARG A 209 15.93 2.18 14.09
CA ARG A 209 16.28 3.47 13.43
C ARG A 209 15.95 4.69 14.31
N GLN A 210 14.82 4.65 15.00
CA GLN A 210 14.43 5.70 15.94
C GLN A 210 15.41 5.81 17.11
N ALA A 211 15.86 4.67 17.66
CA ALA A 211 16.87 4.63 18.72
C ALA A 211 18.22 5.21 18.25
N GLU A 212 18.67 4.87 17.04
CA GLU A 212 19.90 5.46 16.48
C GLU A 212 19.81 6.98 16.31
N THR A 213 18.66 7.48 15.86
CA THR A 213 18.43 8.92 15.68
C THR A 213 18.44 9.66 17.03
N ALA A 214 17.82 9.08 18.06
CA ALA A 214 17.84 9.61 19.41
C ALA A 214 19.27 9.66 20.00
N ASN A 215 20.07 8.60 19.78
CA ASN A 215 21.45 8.52 20.25
C ASN A 215 22.36 9.56 19.55
N LYS A 216 22.21 9.77 18.24
CA LYS A 216 22.94 10.81 17.50
C LYS A 216 22.60 12.21 18.02
N THR A 217 21.32 12.51 18.22
CA THR A 217 20.85 13.80 18.76
C THR A 217 21.43 14.10 20.16
N THR A 218 21.48 13.07 21.02
CA THR A 218 22.05 13.17 22.37
C THR A 218 23.54 13.49 22.33
N THR A 219 24.29 12.84 21.43
CA THR A 219 25.75 13.01 21.28
C THR A 219 26.11 14.39 20.70
N THR A 220 25.33 14.93 19.78
CA THR A 220 25.54 16.28 19.24
C THR A 220 25.23 17.37 20.28
N THR A 221 24.24 17.15 21.14
CA THR A 221 23.88 18.09 22.20
C THR A 221 24.96 18.19 23.27
N THR A 222 25.53 17.06 23.70
CA THR A 222 26.63 17.05 24.69
C THR A 222 27.93 17.65 24.15
N ALA A 223 28.21 17.50 22.84
CA ALA A 223 29.36 18.13 22.20
C ALA A 223 29.22 19.65 21.99
N ALA A 224 27.99 20.18 21.92
CA ALA A 224 27.73 21.61 21.77
C ALA A 224 27.70 22.38 23.09
N THR A 225 27.61 21.68 24.23
CA THR A 225 27.57 22.25 25.58
C THR A 225 28.90 22.15 26.34
N ALA A 226 29.95 21.62 25.72
CA ALA A 226 31.31 21.50 26.26
C ALA A 226 32.25 22.50 25.58
#